data_AF-A0A8A1LG24-F1
#
_entry.id   AF-A0A8A1LG24-F1
#
_cell.length_a   1.000
_cell.length_b   1.000
_cell.length_c   1.000
_cell.angle_alpha   90.00
_cell.angle_beta   90.00
_cell.angle_gamma   90.00
#
_symmetry.space_group_name_H-M   'P 1'
#
loop_
_entity.id
_entity.type
_entity.pdbx_description
1 polymer ?
#
loop_
_entity_poly.entity_id
_entity_poly.type
_entity_poly.pdbx_seq_one_letter_code
_entity_poly.pdbx_strand_id
1 'polypeptide(L)'
;MAAKMQIYCVRNRNPSTIPRTGLQLNEAHVFLWGDNLFVVSDKEPKFDVIQNISSGYSCDDESLVQAAVFARGAPQAVREAYLEVIRNRNLAKKFGVICEQRDGVTIEYQKSMKAEWQNFAKALDEIYQRLLKSTQQKEVAGCLHRLENYLRTLKNRIGDMIGWYSNPWTLDFLLLALADCTGKMDIMLWSFQRALETETLYELPTLSKGVASIKEQCQRAVRELDDKIADARASHDAEGAILNKRPTVYQILLHISLILLDSHPPIIANRLKKDLNILSWKPFDWETRCLECDGLSNDDFAGLALALADFTPFTDIELTGGKIKRQYTAMMAEFRRISGEMATGASKSDEFSAPANMMIVCTCLGVHMVAPQLEDLDRPDIESHTSGLNVSPLYPWGVTLEDAAGQFDIITLSLTPERDLVKPSSERRAEDGPHNQLVVARKIVKRSSDGDLRDGKRRKGE
;
A
#
# COMPACT_ATOMS: atom_id res chain seq x y z
N MET A 1 14.44 20.10 -14.09
CA MET A 1 13.16 20.25 -13.38
C MET A 1 12.07 19.71 -14.29
N ALA A 2 11.35 18.68 -13.87
CA ALA A 2 10.20 18.18 -14.62
C ALA A 2 9.05 19.22 -14.57
N ALA A 3 8.35 19.42 -15.67
CA ALA A 3 7.23 20.36 -15.72
C ALA A 3 6.06 19.84 -14.86
N LYS A 4 5.45 20.73 -14.07
CA LYS A 4 4.34 20.40 -13.17
C LYS A 4 3.08 20.11 -14.01
N MET A 5 2.45 18.96 -13.79
CA MET A 5 1.18 18.60 -14.42
C MET A 5 0.05 19.54 -13.95
N GLN A 6 -0.80 19.96 -14.89
CA GLN A 6 -1.95 20.83 -14.63
C GLN A 6 -3.22 20.20 -15.18
N ILE A 7 -4.36 20.54 -14.56
CA ILE A 7 -5.67 20.02 -14.94
C ILE A 7 -6.43 21.09 -15.70
N TYR A 8 -6.87 20.71 -16.88
CA TYR A 8 -7.68 21.53 -17.76
C TYR A 8 -9.07 20.92 -17.89
N CYS A 9 -10.11 21.75 -17.84
CA CYS A 9 -11.48 21.34 -18.15
C CYS A 9 -11.97 22.09 -19.38
N VAL A 10 -12.55 21.32 -20.29
CA VAL A 10 -13.29 21.82 -21.45
C VAL A 10 -14.75 21.46 -21.23
N ARG A 11 -15.60 22.48 -21.17
CA ARG A 11 -17.05 22.29 -21.09
C ARG A 11 -17.58 21.99 -22.48
N ASN A 12 -17.77 20.72 -22.78
CA ASN A 12 -18.14 20.21 -24.09
C ASN A 12 -19.62 19.83 -24.14
N ARG A 13 -20.43 20.57 -24.93
CA ARG A 13 -21.84 20.23 -25.23
C ARG A 13 -21.99 19.22 -26.40
N ASN A 14 -20.90 18.82 -27.06
CA ASN A 14 -20.96 17.93 -28.24
C ASN A 14 -19.75 16.96 -28.30
N PRO A 15 -19.89 15.69 -27.89
CA PRO A 15 -18.79 14.72 -27.86
C PRO A 15 -18.17 14.40 -29.23
N SER A 16 -18.85 14.73 -30.33
CA SER A 16 -18.39 14.62 -31.72
C SER A 16 -17.33 15.65 -32.13
N THR A 17 -17.10 16.69 -31.32
CA THR A 17 -16.07 17.72 -31.57
C THR A 17 -14.74 17.48 -30.87
N ILE A 18 -14.59 16.38 -30.11
CA ILE A 18 -13.26 15.96 -29.66
C ILE A 18 -12.45 15.65 -30.92
N PRO A 19 -11.40 16.44 -31.25
CA PRO A 19 -10.67 16.21 -32.48
C PRO A 19 -9.99 14.84 -32.34
N ARG A 20 -10.45 13.86 -33.13
CA ARG A 20 -9.78 12.55 -33.30
C ARG A 20 -8.32 12.67 -33.76
N THR A 21 -7.86 13.89 -34.04
CA THR A 21 -6.57 14.27 -34.60
C THR A 21 -5.77 15.26 -33.73
N GLY A 22 -6.25 15.62 -32.53
CA GLY A 22 -5.68 16.73 -31.75
C GLY A 22 -5.00 16.39 -30.42
N LEU A 23 -5.17 15.16 -29.90
CA LEU A 23 -4.50 14.75 -28.66
C LEU A 23 -2.99 14.66 -28.94
N GLN A 24 -2.19 15.57 -28.38
CA GLN A 24 -0.75 15.44 -28.49
C GLN A 24 -0.29 14.26 -27.62
N LEU A 25 0.76 13.56 -28.05
CA LEU A 25 1.44 12.47 -27.30
C LEU A 25 1.95 12.88 -25.88
N ASN A 26 1.77 14.14 -25.48
CA ASN A 26 2.19 14.70 -24.19
C ASN A 26 1.05 14.81 -23.17
N GLU A 27 -0.17 14.36 -23.50
CA GLU A 27 -1.29 14.32 -22.57
C GLU A 27 -1.23 13.05 -21.72
N ALA A 28 -1.17 13.21 -20.40
CA ALA A 28 -0.97 12.09 -19.48
C ALA A 28 -2.28 11.43 -19.03
N HIS A 29 -3.41 12.13 -19.16
CA HIS A 29 -4.73 11.60 -18.81
C HIS A 29 -5.86 12.43 -19.44
N VAL A 30 -6.88 11.75 -19.97
CA VAL A 30 -8.08 12.35 -20.55
C VAL A 30 -9.31 11.61 -20.04
N PHE A 31 -10.30 12.34 -19.54
CA PHE A 31 -11.53 11.76 -18.98
C PHE A 31 -12.75 12.61 -19.27
N LEU A 32 -13.83 11.98 -19.73
CA LEU A 32 -15.10 12.65 -20.04
C LEU A 32 -16.16 12.24 -19.02
N TRP A 33 -16.81 13.23 -18.40
CA TRP A 33 -17.93 13.02 -17.50
C TRP A 33 -19.04 14.04 -17.75
N GLY A 34 -20.22 13.55 -18.16
CA GLY A 34 -21.29 14.42 -18.64
C GLY A 34 -20.81 15.34 -19.76
N ASP A 35 -20.98 16.64 -19.58
CA ASP A 35 -20.54 17.69 -20.50
C ASP A 35 -19.11 18.20 -20.21
N ASN A 36 -18.34 17.56 -19.31
CA ASN A 36 -17.02 18.03 -18.91
C ASN A 36 -15.92 17.06 -19.36
N LEU A 37 -14.99 17.56 -20.17
CA LEU A 37 -13.77 16.85 -20.55
C LEU A 37 -12.60 17.36 -19.70
N PHE A 38 -12.00 16.47 -18.93
CA PHE A 38 -10.82 16.73 -18.12
C PHE A 38 -9.57 16.22 -18.83
N VAL A 39 -8.57 17.09 -18.95
CA VAL A 39 -7.27 16.78 -19.55
C VAL A 39 -6.17 17.15 -18.56
N VAL A 40 -5.25 16.22 -18.31
CA VAL A 40 -4.06 16.48 -17.49
C VAL A 40 -2.83 16.47 -18.37
N SER A 41 -2.12 17.59 -18.39
CA SER A 41 -0.91 17.77 -19.20
C SER A 41 0.04 18.77 -18.56
N ASP A 42 1.31 18.68 -18.92
CA ASP A 42 2.37 19.61 -18.56
C ASP A 42 2.36 20.88 -19.43
N LYS A 43 1.57 20.88 -20.51
CA LYS A 43 1.35 22.00 -21.42
C LYS A 43 -0.13 22.26 -21.60
N GLU A 44 -0.48 23.51 -21.81
CA GLU A 44 -1.87 23.90 -22.07
C GLU A 44 -2.36 23.29 -23.38
N PRO A 45 -3.42 22.44 -23.34
CA PRO A 45 -3.98 21.86 -24.55
C PRO A 45 -4.64 22.93 -25.44
N LYS A 46 -4.54 22.76 -26.75
CA LYS A 46 -5.10 23.70 -27.73
C LYS A 46 -6.60 23.43 -27.94
N PHE A 47 -7.45 23.95 -27.05
CA PHE A 47 -8.91 23.99 -27.21
C PHE A 47 -9.44 25.43 -27.10
N ASP A 48 -10.48 25.75 -27.88
CA ASP A 48 -11.03 27.12 -27.95
C ASP A 48 -11.67 27.61 -26.63
N VAL A 49 -12.09 26.69 -25.76
CA VAL A 49 -12.73 27.00 -24.47
C VAL A 49 -12.17 26.07 -23.38
N ILE A 50 -10.91 26.30 -23.02
CA ILE A 50 -10.21 25.55 -21.98
C ILE A 50 -10.09 26.37 -20.70
N GLN A 51 -10.34 25.74 -19.56
CA GLN A 51 -10.17 26.36 -18.25
C GLN A 51 -9.12 25.59 -17.47
N ASN A 52 -8.13 26.29 -16.95
CA ASN A 52 -7.14 25.71 -16.06
C ASN A 52 -7.71 25.62 -14.64
N ILE A 53 -8.10 24.43 -14.23
CA ILE A 53 -8.68 24.17 -12.90
C ILE A 53 -7.61 24.33 -11.82
N SER A 54 -6.36 23.98 -12.13
CA SER A 54 -5.22 24.12 -11.21
C SER A 54 -4.92 25.58 -10.85
N SER A 55 -5.34 26.55 -11.67
CA SER A 55 -5.16 27.99 -11.39
C SER A 55 -6.38 28.66 -10.73
N GLY A 56 -7.36 27.89 -10.24
CA GLY A 56 -8.47 28.41 -9.43
C GLY A 56 -9.83 28.60 -10.14
N TYR A 57 -9.98 28.17 -11.40
CA TYR A 57 -11.26 28.27 -12.13
C TYR A 57 -12.28 27.19 -11.75
N SER A 58 -13.50 27.56 -11.35
CA SER A 58 -14.53 26.61 -10.90
C SER A 58 -15.18 25.81 -12.05
N CYS A 59 -14.81 24.53 -12.19
CA CYS A 59 -15.67 23.51 -12.79
C CYS A 59 -16.65 22.95 -11.76
N ASP A 60 -17.64 22.17 -12.22
CA ASP A 60 -18.52 21.39 -11.34
C ASP A 60 -17.71 20.42 -10.47
N ASP A 61 -17.89 20.51 -9.15
CA ASP A 61 -17.10 19.75 -8.17
C ASP A 61 -17.43 18.24 -8.21
N GLU A 62 -18.63 17.86 -8.64
CA GLU A 62 -18.97 16.45 -8.82
C GLU A 62 -18.22 15.82 -9.98
N SER A 63 -18.24 16.46 -11.13
CA SER A 63 -17.50 16.03 -12.33
C SER A 63 -15.99 15.94 -12.06
N LEU A 64 -15.44 16.91 -11.32
CA LEU A 64 -14.03 16.93 -10.93
C LEU A 64 -13.68 15.76 -10.01
N VAL A 65 -14.50 15.50 -9.00
CA VAL A 65 -14.28 14.38 -8.08
C VAL A 65 -14.36 13.05 -8.83
N GLN A 66 -15.31 12.87 -9.74
CA GLN A 66 -15.41 11.66 -10.57
C GLN A 66 -14.16 11.47 -11.46
N ALA A 67 -13.65 12.56 -12.06
CA ALA A 67 -12.41 12.52 -12.84
C ALA A 67 -11.20 12.12 -11.99
N ALA A 68 -11.08 12.67 -10.78
CA ALA A 68 -10.01 12.32 -9.85
C ALA A 68 -10.09 10.86 -9.39
N VAL A 69 -11.29 10.36 -9.10
CA VAL A 69 -11.52 8.96 -8.70
C VAL A 69 -11.11 8.01 -9.84
N PHE A 70 -11.38 8.39 -11.09
CA PHE A 70 -10.93 7.62 -12.26
C PHE A 70 -9.41 7.68 -12.46
N ALA A 71 -8.81 8.85 -12.21
CA ALA A 71 -7.38 9.06 -12.32
C ALA A 71 -6.55 8.30 -11.28
N ARG A 72 -7.15 7.63 -10.28
CA ARG A 72 -6.44 6.78 -9.30
C ARG A 72 -5.57 5.70 -9.95
N GLY A 73 -5.96 5.19 -11.13
CA GLY A 73 -5.16 4.24 -11.92
C GLY A 73 -4.10 4.88 -12.83
N ALA A 74 -4.01 6.22 -12.87
CA ALA A 74 -3.11 6.96 -13.75
C ALA A 74 -1.70 7.13 -13.14
N PRO A 75 -0.70 7.59 -13.91
CA PRO A 75 0.63 7.90 -13.41
C PRO A 75 0.61 8.87 -12.22
N GLN A 76 1.60 8.75 -11.32
CA GLN A 76 1.67 9.52 -10.07
C GLN A 76 1.48 11.04 -10.27
N ALA A 77 2.17 11.62 -11.26
CA ALA A 77 2.09 13.06 -11.55
C ALA A 77 0.65 13.53 -11.91
N VAL A 78 -0.15 12.66 -12.53
CA VAL A 78 -1.56 12.95 -12.85
C VAL A 78 -2.40 12.95 -11.57
N ARG A 79 -2.20 11.94 -10.72
CA ARG A 79 -2.93 11.81 -9.44
C ARG A 79 -2.66 12.99 -8.51
N GLU A 80 -1.40 13.36 -8.38
CA GLU A 80 -0.97 14.49 -7.53
C GLU A 80 -1.63 15.80 -7.97
N ALA A 81 -1.75 16.03 -9.28
CA ALA A 81 -2.46 17.21 -9.81
C ALA A 81 -3.93 17.22 -9.37
N TYR A 82 -4.63 16.08 -9.41
CA TYR A 82 -6.03 16.00 -8.96
C TYR A 82 -6.17 16.17 -7.45
N LEU A 83 -5.29 15.54 -6.67
CA LEU A 83 -5.30 15.63 -5.21
C LEU A 83 -4.97 17.04 -4.72
N GLU A 84 -4.10 17.77 -5.41
CA GLU A 84 -3.84 19.19 -5.11
C GLU A 84 -5.10 20.04 -5.29
N VAL A 85 -5.82 19.89 -6.41
CA VAL A 85 -7.06 20.63 -6.65
C VAL A 85 -8.16 20.23 -5.66
N ILE A 86 -8.31 18.93 -5.36
CA ILE A 86 -9.27 18.43 -4.36
C ILE A 86 -9.01 19.05 -2.99
N ARG A 87 -7.74 19.12 -2.56
CA ARG A 87 -7.35 19.74 -1.28
C ARG A 87 -7.64 21.24 -1.30
N ASN A 88 -7.23 21.95 -2.34
CA ASN A 88 -7.43 23.40 -2.45
C ASN A 88 -8.91 23.79 -2.44
N ARG A 89 -9.81 22.89 -2.88
CA ARG A 89 -11.26 23.09 -2.87
C ARG A 89 -11.99 22.50 -1.67
N ASN A 90 -11.28 21.93 -0.70
CA ASN A 90 -11.88 21.22 0.45
C ASN A 90 -12.84 20.08 0.05
N LEU A 91 -12.57 19.40 -1.07
CA LEU A 91 -13.41 18.31 -1.59
C LEU A 91 -13.00 16.92 -1.09
N ALA A 92 -12.02 16.84 -0.18
CA ALA A 92 -11.46 15.58 0.34
C ALA A 92 -12.55 14.62 0.86
N LYS A 93 -13.54 15.14 1.60
CA LYS A 93 -14.65 14.33 2.12
C LYS A 93 -15.54 13.78 1.01
N LYS A 94 -15.88 14.60 0.00
CA LYS A 94 -16.71 14.16 -1.15
C LYS A 94 -15.98 13.14 -2.01
N PHE A 95 -14.67 13.34 -2.19
CA PHE A 95 -13.78 12.39 -2.86
C PHE A 95 -13.72 11.05 -2.13
N GLY A 96 -13.48 11.06 -0.81
CA GLY A 96 -13.47 9.86 0.02
C GLY A 96 -14.78 9.05 -0.09
N VAL A 97 -15.93 9.70 0.06
CA VAL A 97 -17.25 9.04 -0.04
C VAL A 97 -17.47 8.39 -1.42
N ILE A 98 -17.05 9.05 -2.50
CA ILE A 98 -17.21 8.48 -3.85
C ILE A 98 -16.21 7.32 -4.09
N CYS A 99 -14.99 7.42 -3.57
CA CYS A 99 -14.04 6.30 -3.56
C CYS A 99 -14.61 5.12 -2.77
N GLU A 100 -15.13 5.33 -1.56
CA GLU A 100 -15.78 4.33 -0.71
C GLU A 100 -16.91 3.60 -1.45
N GLN A 101 -17.81 4.36 -2.06
CA GLN A 101 -18.93 3.79 -2.81
C GLN A 101 -18.45 2.97 -4.00
N ARG A 102 -17.49 3.48 -4.77
CA ARG A 102 -16.98 2.77 -5.95
C ARG A 102 -16.15 1.54 -5.58
N ASP A 103 -15.30 1.65 -4.57
CA ASP A 103 -14.45 0.55 -4.10
C ASP A 103 -15.32 -0.52 -3.42
N GLY A 104 -16.34 -0.11 -2.65
CA GLY A 104 -17.35 -1.01 -2.09
C GLY A 104 -18.06 -1.82 -3.17
N VAL A 105 -18.57 -1.16 -4.22
CA VAL A 105 -19.19 -1.83 -5.38
C VAL A 105 -18.19 -2.75 -6.08
N THR A 106 -16.93 -2.32 -6.25
CA THR A 106 -15.87 -3.13 -6.89
C THR A 106 -15.54 -4.37 -6.06
N ILE A 107 -15.44 -4.24 -4.73
CA ILE A 107 -15.17 -5.34 -3.80
C ILE A 107 -16.35 -6.32 -3.78
N GLU A 108 -17.59 -5.85 -3.72
CA GLU A 108 -18.78 -6.71 -3.79
C GLU A 108 -18.83 -7.49 -5.11
N TYR A 109 -18.49 -6.82 -6.20
CA TYR A 109 -18.38 -7.44 -7.50
C TYR A 109 -17.31 -8.52 -7.56
N GLN A 110 -16.10 -8.23 -7.07
CA GLN A 110 -14.99 -9.20 -6.99
C GLN A 110 -15.33 -10.38 -6.08
N LYS A 111 -16.01 -10.15 -4.94
CA LYS A 111 -16.50 -11.22 -4.06
C LYS A 111 -17.53 -12.12 -4.75
N SER A 112 -18.45 -11.53 -5.51
CA SER A 112 -19.46 -12.28 -6.26
C SER A 112 -18.81 -13.16 -7.33
N MET A 113 -17.85 -12.59 -8.08
CA MET A 113 -17.03 -13.35 -9.03
C MET A 113 -16.26 -14.47 -8.35
N LYS A 114 -15.63 -14.20 -7.20
CA LYS A 114 -14.91 -15.20 -6.42
C LYS A 114 -15.81 -16.38 -6.05
N ALA A 115 -17.03 -16.12 -5.59
CA ALA A 115 -17.99 -17.17 -5.24
C ALA A 115 -18.34 -18.06 -6.44
N GLU A 116 -18.54 -17.47 -7.62
CA GLU A 116 -18.80 -18.24 -8.86
C GLU A 116 -17.62 -19.12 -9.26
N TRP A 117 -16.40 -18.60 -9.19
CA TRP A 117 -15.19 -19.39 -9.46
C TRP A 117 -14.95 -20.49 -8.42
N GLN A 118 -15.26 -20.25 -7.15
CA GLN A 118 -15.18 -21.25 -6.09
C GLN A 118 -16.22 -22.37 -6.26
N ASN A 119 -17.45 -22.02 -6.63
CA ASN A 119 -18.49 -23.00 -6.95
C ASN A 119 -18.07 -23.89 -8.13
N PHE A 120 -17.49 -23.28 -9.17
CA PHE A 120 -16.95 -24.02 -10.30
C PHE A 120 -15.80 -24.96 -9.88
N ALA A 121 -14.84 -24.47 -9.07
CA ALA A 121 -13.73 -25.29 -8.58
C ALA A 121 -14.20 -26.50 -7.76
N LYS A 122 -15.24 -26.32 -6.93
CA LYS A 122 -15.84 -27.41 -6.15
C LYS A 122 -16.48 -28.47 -7.06
N ALA A 123 -17.25 -28.05 -8.06
CA ALA A 123 -17.83 -28.97 -9.03
C ALA A 123 -16.75 -29.71 -9.83
N LEU A 124 -15.66 -29.03 -10.17
CA LEU A 124 -14.52 -29.59 -10.88
C LEU A 124 -13.82 -30.67 -10.05
N ASP A 125 -13.66 -30.48 -8.74
CA ASP A 125 -13.11 -31.49 -7.84
C ASP A 125 -13.95 -32.76 -7.78
N GLU A 126 -15.27 -32.63 -7.70
CA GLU A 126 -16.18 -33.78 -7.73
C GLU A 126 -16.09 -34.56 -9.05
N ILE A 127 -15.99 -33.83 -10.17
CA ILE A 127 -15.84 -34.43 -11.51
C ILE A 127 -14.48 -35.11 -11.65
N TYR A 128 -13.41 -34.48 -11.20
CA TYR A 128 -12.06 -35.03 -11.26
C TYR A 128 -11.94 -36.34 -10.47
N GLN A 129 -12.51 -36.39 -9.26
CA GLN A 129 -12.54 -37.61 -8.45
C GLN A 129 -13.34 -38.75 -9.09
N ARG A 130 -14.44 -38.42 -9.79
CA ARG A 130 -15.22 -39.41 -10.54
C ARG A 130 -14.47 -39.90 -11.78
N LEU A 131 -13.82 -38.99 -12.50
CA LEU A 131 -13.03 -39.31 -13.69
C LEU A 131 -11.90 -40.31 -13.35
N LEU A 132 -11.16 -40.09 -12.26
CA LEU A 132 -10.06 -40.97 -11.84
C LEU A 132 -10.51 -42.37 -11.44
N LYS A 133 -11.75 -42.53 -10.97
CA LYS A 133 -12.31 -43.81 -10.53
C LYS A 133 -13.04 -44.55 -11.65
N SER A 134 -13.25 -43.89 -12.79
CA SER A 134 -14.07 -44.43 -13.86
C SER A 134 -13.29 -45.41 -14.73
N THR A 135 -13.88 -46.58 -14.94
CA THR A 135 -13.41 -47.60 -15.89
C THR A 135 -14.31 -47.70 -17.12
N GLN A 136 -15.41 -46.94 -17.14
CA GLN A 136 -16.43 -47.01 -18.20
C GLN A 136 -16.45 -45.74 -19.04
N GLN A 137 -16.39 -45.92 -20.35
CA GLN A 137 -16.41 -44.84 -21.34
C GLN A 137 -17.63 -43.90 -21.21
N LYS A 138 -18.81 -44.45 -20.90
CA LYS A 138 -20.06 -43.68 -20.72
C LYS A 138 -19.98 -42.72 -19.52
N GLU A 139 -19.31 -43.14 -18.45
CA GLU A 139 -19.12 -42.32 -17.26
C GLU A 139 -18.12 -41.19 -17.51
N VAL A 140 -17.02 -41.47 -18.24
CA VAL A 140 -16.05 -40.45 -18.67
C VAL A 140 -16.73 -39.40 -19.55
N ALA A 141 -17.52 -39.81 -20.54
CA ALA A 141 -18.31 -38.90 -21.38
C ALA A 141 -19.25 -38.02 -20.54
N GLY A 142 -19.96 -38.63 -19.57
CA GLY A 142 -20.84 -37.90 -18.66
C GLY A 142 -20.10 -36.94 -17.72
N CYS A 143 -18.85 -37.22 -17.35
CA CYS A 143 -18.02 -36.31 -16.57
C CYS A 143 -17.58 -35.09 -17.38
N LEU A 144 -17.09 -35.31 -18.61
CA LEU A 144 -16.69 -34.23 -19.51
C LEU A 144 -17.89 -33.34 -19.86
N HIS A 145 -19.03 -33.91 -20.24
CA HIS A 145 -20.21 -33.09 -20.57
C HIS A 145 -20.75 -32.28 -19.37
N ARG A 146 -20.63 -32.80 -18.15
CA ARG A 146 -20.95 -32.02 -16.94
C ARG A 146 -20.00 -30.84 -16.76
N LEU A 147 -18.70 -31.06 -16.96
CA LEU A 147 -17.69 -30.00 -16.86
C LEU A 147 -17.93 -28.88 -17.88
N GLU A 148 -18.23 -29.25 -19.13
CA GLU A 148 -18.60 -28.32 -20.20
C GLU A 148 -19.82 -27.47 -19.82
N ASN A 149 -20.87 -28.10 -19.28
CA ASN A 149 -22.08 -27.40 -18.83
C ASN A 149 -21.81 -26.43 -17.68
N TYR A 150 -20.94 -26.79 -16.73
CA TYR A 150 -20.53 -25.89 -15.66
C TYR A 150 -19.72 -24.69 -16.20
N LEU A 151 -18.78 -24.91 -17.12
CA LEU A 151 -18.03 -23.83 -17.77
C LEU A 151 -18.95 -22.87 -18.54
N ARG A 152 -19.93 -23.42 -19.26
CA ARG A 152 -20.94 -22.61 -19.95
C ARG A 152 -21.79 -21.80 -18.97
N THR A 153 -22.16 -22.38 -17.84
CA THR A 153 -22.90 -21.67 -16.79
C THR A 153 -22.06 -20.54 -16.19
N LEU A 154 -20.80 -20.80 -15.88
CA LEU A 154 -19.86 -19.79 -15.39
C LEU A 154 -19.69 -18.65 -16.41
N LYS A 155 -19.53 -18.98 -17.70
CA LYS A 155 -19.44 -18.01 -18.78
C LYS A 155 -20.67 -17.11 -18.85
N ASN A 156 -21.87 -17.68 -18.78
CA ASN A 156 -23.11 -16.91 -18.82
C ASN A 156 -23.23 -16.01 -17.60
N ARG A 157 -22.94 -16.51 -16.39
CA ARG A 157 -22.97 -15.71 -15.17
C ARG A 157 -21.97 -14.56 -15.18
N ILE A 158 -20.76 -14.80 -15.68
CA ILE A 158 -19.75 -13.75 -15.86
C ILE A 158 -20.23 -12.72 -16.89
N GLY A 159 -20.82 -13.17 -18.00
CA GLY A 159 -21.39 -12.31 -19.03
C GLY A 159 -22.52 -11.43 -18.50
N ASP A 160 -23.48 -12.02 -17.77
CA ASP A 160 -24.56 -11.29 -17.10
C ASP A 160 -23.98 -10.27 -16.14
N MET A 161 -23.03 -10.67 -15.30
CA MET A 161 -22.38 -9.75 -14.37
C MET A 161 -21.65 -8.61 -15.09
N ILE A 162 -20.94 -8.83 -16.20
CA ILE A 162 -20.29 -7.74 -16.95
C ILE A 162 -21.31 -6.73 -17.49
N GLY A 163 -22.50 -7.17 -17.89
CA GLY A 163 -23.55 -6.29 -18.40
C GLY A 163 -24.11 -5.30 -17.38
N TRP A 164 -23.95 -5.57 -16.08
CA TRP A 164 -24.54 -4.77 -15.00
C TRP A 164 -23.58 -3.77 -14.36
N TYR A 165 -22.26 -3.88 -14.59
CA TYR A 165 -21.25 -3.07 -13.91
C TYR A 165 -20.38 -2.27 -14.89
N SER A 166 -20.22 -0.98 -14.59
CA SER A 166 -19.63 0.02 -15.48
C SER A 166 -18.12 -0.05 -15.70
N ASN A 167 -17.40 -1.04 -15.13
CA ASN A 167 -15.93 -1.08 -15.14
C ASN A 167 -15.34 -2.47 -15.51
N PRO A 168 -15.57 -2.93 -16.75
CA PRO A 168 -15.25 -4.30 -17.19
C PRO A 168 -13.75 -4.63 -17.20
N TRP A 169 -12.87 -3.64 -17.39
CA TRP A 169 -11.42 -3.82 -17.51
C TRP A 169 -10.74 -4.37 -16.25
N THR A 170 -11.39 -4.23 -15.09
CA THR A 170 -10.83 -4.73 -13.81
C THR A 170 -10.75 -6.26 -13.75
N LEU A 171 -11.47 -6.95 -14.66
CA LEU A 171 -11.60 -8.42 -14.70
C LEU A 171 -11.07 -9.06 -15.99
N ASP A 172 -10.28 -8.35 -16.80
CA ASP A 172 -9.75 -8.91 -18.06
C ASP A 172 -9.01 -10.24 -17.82
N PHE A 173 -8.31 -10.38 -16.69
CA PHE A 173 -7.67 -11.63 -16.29
C PHE A 173 -8.63 -12.80 -16.10
N LEU A 174 -9.86 -12.56 -15.61
CA LEU A 174 -10.88 -13.61 -15.46
C LEU A 174 -11.45 -14.03 -16.81
N LEU A 175 -11.63 -13.09 -17.73
CA LEU A 175 -12.05 -13.40 -19.10
C LEU A 175 -11.00 -14.24 -19.82
N LEU A 176 -9.72 -13.90 -19.65
CA LEU A 176 -8.60 -14.71 -20.16
C LEU A 176 -8.57 -16.10 -19.52
N ALA A 177 -8.75 -16.19 -18.20
CA ALA A 177 -8.81 -17.47 -17.50
C ALA A 177 -9.98 -18.34 -17.99
N LEU A 178 -11.15 -17.76 -18.20
CA LEU A 178 -12.33 -18.46 -18.70
C LEU A 178 -12.13 -18.96 -20.14
N ALA A 179 -11.52 -18.14 -21.00
CA ALA A 179 -11.19 -18.51 -22.37
C ALA A 179 -10.19 -19.68 -22.41
N ASP A 180 -9.15 -19.65 -21.57
CA ASP A 180 -8.19 -20.75 -21.43
C ASP A 180 -8.85 -22.05 -20.94
N CYS A 181 -9.71 -21.97 -19.92
CA CYS A 181 -10.48 -23.12 -19.44
C CYS A 181 -11.40 -23.71 -20.52
N THR A 182 -12.03 -22.86 -21.32
CA THR A 182 -12.92 -23.29 -22.42
C THR A 182 -12.11 -23.96 -23.53
N GLY A 183 -10.99 -23.35 -23.95
CA GLY A 183 -10.12 -23.93 -24.96
C GLY A 183 -9.56 -25.30 -24.55
N LYS A 184 -9.15 -25.46 -23.29
CA LYS A 184 -8.72 -26.77 -22.75
C LYS A 184 -9.85 -27.79 -22.75
N MET A 185 -11.08 -27.36 -22.44
CA MET A 185 -12.25 -28.22 -22.48
C MET A 185 -12.56 -28.71 -23.89
N ASP A 186 -12.51 -27.82 -24.87
CA ASP A 186 -12.75 -28.14 -26.28
C ASP A 186 -11.74 -29.16 -26.81
N ILE A 187 -10.45 -29.00 -26.45
CA ILE A 187 -9.39 -29.95 -26.81
C ILE A 187 -9.66 -31.33 -26.19
N MET A 188 -10.05 -31.37 -24.91
CA MET A 188 -10.38 -32.64 -24.24
C MET A 188 -11.57 -33.34 -24.89
N LEU A 189 -12.67 -32.61 -25.15
CA LEU A 189 -13.86 -33.16 -25.81
C LEU A 189 -13.53 -33.68 -27.20
N TRP A 190 -12.80 -32.90 -27.99
CA TRP A 190 -12.39 -33.31 -29.33
C TRP A 190 -11.49 -34.55 -29.30
N SER A 191 -10.50 -34.60 -28.40
CA SER A 191 -9.61 -35.76 -28.27
C SER A 191 -10.37 -37.02 -27.87
N PHE A 192 -11.34 -36.89 -26.97
CA PHE A 192 -12.20 -37.98 -26.54
C PHE A 192 -13.10 -38.45 -27.68
N GLN A 193 -13.81 -37.53 -28.36
CA GLN A 193 -14.67 -37.83 -29.50
C GLN A 193 -13.91 -38.52 -30.63
N ARG A 194 -12.73 -37.99 -30.99
CA ARG A 194 -11.88 -38.60 -32.02
C ARG A 194 -11.49 -40.02 -31.66
N ALA A 195 -11.17 -40.29 -30.39
CA ALA A 195 -10.88 -41.65 -29.94
C ALA A 195 -12.10 -42.59 -30.06
N LEU A 196 -13.32 -42.08 -29.86
CA LEU A 196 -14.56 -42.83 -30.13
C LEU A 196 -14.69 -43.19 -31.61
N GLU A 197 -14.46 -42.20 -32.49
CA GLU A 197 -14.62 -42.35 -33.94
C GLU A 197 -13.59 -43.29 -34.57
N THR A 198 -12.36 -43.29 -34.05
CA THR A 198 -11.27 -44.14 -34.57
C THR A 198 -11.15 -45.49 -33.86
N GLU A 199 -12.08 -45.84 -32.98
CA GLU A 199 -12.05 -47.06 -32.14
C GLU A 199 -10.73 -47.25 -31.35
N THR A 200 -10.03 -46.15 -31.10
CA THR A 200 -8.77 -46.14 -30.34
C THR A 200 -9.05 -45.91 -28.86
N LEU A 201 -8.22 -46.47 -27.97
CA LEU A 201 -8.30 -46.18 -26.55
C LEU A 201 -8.00 -44.69 -26.29
N TYR A 202 -8.89 -44.01 -25.58
CA TYR A 202 -8.60 -42.68 -25.05
C TYR A 202 -7.66 -42.80 -23.85
N GLU A 203 -6.70 -41.90 -23.74
CA GLU A 203 -5.77 -41.87 -22.62
C GLU A 203 -6.41 -41.12 -21.43
N LEU A 204 -6.96 -41.88 -20.48
CA LEU A 204 -7.45 -41.33 -19.21
C LEU A 204 -6.43 -40.41 -18.52
N PRO A 205 -5.11 -40.73 -18.46
CA PRO A 205 -4.12 -39.82 -17.88
C PRO A 205 -4.06 -38.45 -18.56
N THR A 206 -4.24 -38.39 -19.88
CA THR A 206 -4.22 -37.15 -20.67
C THR A 206 -5.45 -36.29 -20.38
N LEU A 207 -6.63 -36.91 -20.26
CA LEU A 207 -7.86 -36.22 -19.82
C LEU A 207 -7.75 -35.73 -18.38
N SER A 208 -7.26 -36.57 -17.46
CA SER A 208 -7.03 -36.19 -16.06
C SER A 208 -6.08 -35.01 -15.94
N LYS A 209 -4.99 -34.99 -16.73
CA LYS A 209 -4.06 -33.86 -16.77
C LYS A 209 -4.72 -32.57 -17.27
N GLY A 210 -5.59 -32.67 -18.27
CA GLY A 210 -6.37 -31.53 -18.76
C GLY A 210 -7.29 -30.95 -17.68
N VAL A 211 -8.04 -31.80 -16.97
CA VAL A 211 -8.90 -31.36 -15.85
C VAL A 211 -8.09 -30.77 -14.70
N ALA A 212 -6.95 -31.36 -14.35
CA ALA A 212 -6.05 -30.81 -13.35
C ALA A 212 -5.50 -29.42 -13.74
N SER A 213 -5.21 -29.20 -15.03
CA SER A 213 -4.79 -27.88 -15.52
C SER A 213 -5.89 -26.82 -15.42
N ILE A 214 -7.15 -27.19 -15.72
CA ILE A 214 -8.30 -26.30 -15.51
C ILE A 214 -8.45 -25.97 -14.02
N LYS A 215 -8.28 -26.95 -13.13
CA LYS A 215 -8.31 -26.74 -11.68
C LYS A 215 -7.29 -25.68 -11.23
N GLU A 216 -6.06 -25.83 -11.69
CA GLU A 216 -4.96 -24.92 -11.33
C GLU A 216 -5.27 -23.49 -11.79
N GLN A 217 -5.83 -23.34 -12.99
CA GLN A 217 -6.24 -22.04 -13.51
C GLN A 217 -7.34 -21.40 -12.66
N CYS A 218 -8.35 -22.17 -12.21
CA CYS A 218 -9.37 -21.67 -11.28
C CYS A 218 -8.76 -21.19 -9.96
N GLN A 219 -7.83 -21.97 -9.40
CA GLN A 219 -7.16 -21.60 -8.14
C GLN A 219 -6.29 -20.35 -8.29
N ARG A 220 -5.70 -20.13 -9.47
CA ARG A 220 -4.95 -18.91 -9.78
C ARG A 220 -5.88 -17.71 -9.87
N ALA A 221 -7.01 -17.83 -10.59
CA ALA A 221 -8.02 -16.78 -10.70
C ALA A 221 -8.62 -16.37 -9.35
N VAL A 222 -8.91 -17.35 -8.48
CA VAL A 222 -9.41 -17.08 -7.12
C VAL A 222 -8.37 -16.35 -6.26
N ARG A 223 -7.09 -16.75 -6.33
CA ARG A 223 -6.02 -16.07 -5.59
C ARG A 223 -5.81 -14.64 -6.06
N GLU A 224 -5.82 -14.40 -7.37
CA GLU A 224 -5.71 -13.05 -7.91
C GLU A 224 -6.90 -12.16 -7.54
N LEU A 225 -8.11 -12.73 -7.42
CA LEU A 225 -9.26 -12.03 -6.85
C LEU A 225 -9.06 -11.67 -5.38
N ASP A 226 -8.49 -12.59 -4.58
CA ASP A 226 -8.18 -12.32 -3.18
C ASP A 226 -7.14 -11.20 -3.02
N ASP A 227 -6.09 -11.23 -3.82
CA ASP A 227 -5.08 -10.16 -3.86
C ASP A 227 -5.72 -8.81 -4.22
N LYS A 228 -6.56 -8.76 -5.27
CA LYS A 228 -7.22 -7.51 -5.67
C LYS A 228 -8.22 -6.99 -4.63
N ILE A 229 -8.93 -7.87 -3.93
CA ILE A 229 -9.83 -7.47 -2.83
C ILE A 229 -9.02 -6.91 -1.66
N ALA A 230 -7.88 -7.53 -1.33
CA ALA A 230 -7.00 -7.06 -0.28
C ALA A 230 -6.36 -5.71 -0.64
N ASP A 231 -5.87 -5.56 -1.88
CA ASP A 231 -5.28 -4.32 -2.39
C ASP A 231 -6.31 -3.16 -2.40
N ALA A 232 -7.56 -3.43 -2.80
CA ALA A 232 -8.62 -2.43 -2.78
C ALA A 232 -8.93 -1.93 -1.36
N ARG A 233 -8.89 -2.83 -0.36
CA ARG A 233 -9.06 -2.46 1.06
C ARG A 233 -7.88 -1.64 1.59
N ALA A 234 -6.65 -2.08 1.27
CA ALA A 234 -5.45 -1.37 1.68
C ALA A 234 -5.33 0.03 1.05
N SER A 235 -5.74 0.18 -0.21
CA SER A 235 -5.75 1.47 -0.92
C SER A 235 -6.69 2.48 -0.26
N HIS A 236 -7.85 2.02 0.23
CA HIS A 236 -8.80 2.84 0.96
C HIS A 236 -8.20 3.42 2.25
N ASP A 237 -7.50 2.59 3.03
CA ASP A 237 -6.87 3.01 4.28
C ASP A 237 -5.68 3.95 4.03
N ALA A 238 -4.92 3.71 2.95
CA ALA A 238 -3.82 4.57 2.53
C ALA A 238 -4.30 5.93 1.97
N GLU A 239 -5.44 6.00 1.29
CA GLU A 239 -5.98 7.25 0.75
C GLU A 239 -6.61 8.15 1.82
N GLY A 240 -7.29 7.56 2.82
CA GLY A 240 -7.71 8.27 4.02
C GLY A 240 -6.53 8.85 4.81
N ALA A 241 -5.39 8.14 4.82
CA ALA A 241 -4.12 8.57 5.39
C ALA A 241 -3.46 9.70 4.59
N ILE A 242 -3.46 9.64 3.25
CA ILE A 242 -2.90 10.69 2.36
C ILE A 242 -3.70 12.00 2.42
N LEU A 243 -5.03 11.91 2.51
CA LEU A 243 -5.89 13.10 2.62
C LEU A 243 -5.73 13.81 3.98
N ASN A 244 -5.30 13.09 5.03
CA ASN A 244 -5.13 13.62 6.39
C ASN A 244 -3.65 13.73 6.83
N LYS A 245 -2.68 13.38 5.97
CA LYS A 245 -1.23 13.27 6.26
C LYS A 245 -0.86 12.41 7.48
N ARG A 246 -1.74 11.52 7.94
CA ARG A 246 -1.47 10.66 9.11
C ARG A 246 -0.93 9.31 8.65
N PRO A 247 0.19 8.82 9.20
CA PRO A 247 0.66 7.47 8.88
C PRO A 247 -0.31 6.44 9.46
N THR A 248 -0.52 5.32 8.76
CA THR A 248 -1.22 4.15 9.31
C THR A 248 -0.35 3.45 10.35
N VAL A 249 -0.92 2.57 11.17
CA VAL A 249 -0.16 1.80 12.16
C VAL A 249 0.98 1.03 11.50
N TYR A 250 0.74 0.38 10.36
CA TYR A 250 1.78 -0.39 9.67
C TYR A 250 2.86 0.50 9.06
N GLN A 251 2.50 1.70 8.59
CA GLN A 251 3.48 2.71 8.15
C GLN A 251 4.34 3.17 9.34
N ILE A 252 3.75 3.40 10.51
CA ILE A 252 4.48 3.72 11.75
C ILE A 252 5.46 2.59 12.09
N LEU A 253 5.01 1.33 12.08
CA LEU A 253 5.85 0.18 12.37
C LEU A 253 7.00 0.00 11.37
N LEU A 254 6.74 0.26 10.08
CA LEU A 254 7.78 0.25 9.05
C LEU A 254 8.81 1.35 9.31
N HIS A 255 8.38 2.58 9.60
CA HIS A 255 9.28 3.68 9.97
C HIS A 255 10.20 3.28 11.12
N ILE A 256 9.63 2.76 12.21
CA ILE A 256 10.37 2.34 13.41
C ILE A 256 11.37 1.23 13.07
N SER A 257 10.93 0.25 12.29
CA SER A 257 11.78 -0.87 11.89
C SER A 257 12.94 -0.44 11.00
N LEU A 258 12.72 0.51 10.08
CA LEU A 258 13.80 1.05 9.24
C LEU A 258 14.78 1.86 10.06
N ILE A 259 14.31 2.71 10.99
CA ILE A 259 15.16 3.48 11.90
C ILE A 259 16.05 2.54 12.72
N LEU A 260 15.47 1.48 13.29
CA LEU A 260 16.21 0.49 14.05
C LEU A 260 17.26 -0.22 13.18
N LEU A 261 16.89 -0.66 11.98
CA LEU A 261 17.81 -1.35 11.07
C LEU A 261 18.94 -0.43 10.56
N ASP A 262 18.66 0.84 10.32
CA ASP A 262 19.63 1.83 9.85
C ASP A 262 20.57 2.35 10.95
N SER A 263 20.28 2.04 12.22
CA SER A 263 21.24 2.25 13.32
C SER A 263 22.46 1.32 13.24
N HIS A 264 22.41 0.29 12.38
CA HIS A 264 23.55 -0.58 12.12
C HIS A 264 24.44 -0.02 10.99
N PRO A 265 25.74 -0.40 10.96
CA PRO A 265 26.59 -0.12 9.82
C PRO A 265 25.93 -0.54 8.49
N PRO A 266 26.05 0.25 7.39
CA PRO A 266 25.27 0.06 6.16
C PRO A 266 25.31 -1.36 5.57
N ILE A 267 26.44 -2.05 5.69
CA ILE A 267 26.60 -3.43 5.22
C ILE A 267 25.69 -4.40 5.99
N ILE A 268 25.58 -4.21 7.31
CA ILE A 268 24.73 -5.02 8.20
C ILE A 268 23.27 -4.64 7.97
N ALA A 269 22.95 -3.34 7.94
CA ALA A 269 21.60 -2.84 7.70
C ALA A 269 21.00 -3.39 6.39
N ASN A 270 21.75 -3.31 5.28
CA ASN A 270 21.30 -3.81 3.98
C ASN A 270 21.08 -5.33 3.97
N ARG A 271 21.92 -6.09 4.68
CA ARG A 271 21.77 -7.54 4.79
C ARG A 271 20.53 -7.90 5.61
N LEU A 272 20.33 -7.25 6.76
CA LEU A 272 19.16 -7.49 7.62
C LEU A 272 17.86 -7.12 6.91
N LYS A 273 17.81 -5.98 6.21
CA LYS A 273 16.65 -5.58 5.40
C LYS A 273 16.30 -6.63 4.34
N LYS A 274 17.31 -7.24 3.71
CA LYS A 274 17.14 -8.30 2.71
C LYS A 274 16.69 -9.62 3.34
N ASP A 275 17.31 -10.03 4.44
CA ASP A 275 17.03 -11.31 5.11
C ASP A 275 15.63 -11.31 5.75
N LEU A 276 15.21 -10.19 6.35
CA LEU A 276 13.85 -10.01 6.88
C LEU A 276 12.80 -9.75 5.80
N ASN A 277 13.25 -9.29 4.62
CA ASN A 277 12.41 -8.89 3.50
C ASN A 277 11.33 -7.85 3.87
N ILE A 278 11.59 -7.04 4.90
CA ILE A 278 10.61 -6.14 5.54
C ILE A 278 10.07 -5.07 4.59
N LEU A 279 10.90 -4.64 3.63
CA LEU A 279 10.50 -3.66 2.62
C LEU A 279 9.47 -4.24 1.63
N SER A 280 9.36 -5.56 1.47
CA SER A 280 8.37 -6.17 0.59
C SER A 280 7.08 -6.60 1.31
N TRP A 281 7.00 -6.40 2.63
CA TRP A 281 5.83 -6.81 3.41
C TRP A 281 4.61 -5.98 3.00
N LYS A 282 3.51 -6.68 2.71
CA LYS A 282 2.20 -6.11 2.42
C LYS A 282 1.44 -5.83 3.72
N PRO A 283 0.39 -4.99 3.71
CA PRO A 283 -0.44 -4.73 4.90
C PRO A 283 -0.88 -6.01 5.65
N PHE A 284 -1.23 -7.07 4.93
CA PHE A 284 -1.62 -8.36 5.50
C PHE A 284 -0.47 -9.05 6.28
N ASP A 285 0.78 -8.91 5.83
CA ASP A 285 1.94 -9.45 6.54
C ASP A 285 2.13 -8.74 7.88
N TRP A 286 2.00 -7.40 7.89
CA TRP A 286 2.05 -6.58 9.11
C TRP A 286 0.92 -6.91 10.08
N GLU A 287 -0.30 -7.07 9.58
CA GLU A 287 -1.46 -7.47 10.38
C GLU A 287 -1.25 -8.83 11.02
N THR A 288 -0.80 -9.82 10.24
CA THR A 288 -0.51 -11.17 10.73
C THR A 288 0.52 -11.14 11.85
N ARG A 289 1.61 -10.38 11.69
CA ARG A 289 2.62 -10.20 12.75
C ARG A 289 2.06 -9.55 14.00
N CYS A 290 1.25 -8.49 13.86
CA CYS A 290 0.62 -7.86 15.01
C CYS A 290 -0.30 -8.83 15.76
N LEU A 291 -1.07 -9.65 15.04
CA LEU A 291 -1.95 -10.67 15.64
C LEU A 291 -1.15 -11.78 16.34
N GLU A 292 -0.04 -12.23 15.74
CA GLU A 292 0.89 -13.17 16.37
C GLU A 292 1.46 -12.59 17.68
N CYS A 293 1.86 -11.31 17.68
CA CYS A 293 2.36 -10.61 18.87
C CYS A 293 1.29 -10.50 19.97
N ASP A 294 0.07 -10.14 19.58
CA ASP A 294 -1.05 -9.98 20.52
C ASP A 294 -1.44 -11.34 21.15
N GLY A 295 -1.14 -12.44 20.47
CA GLY A 295 -1.33 -13.82 20.94
C GLY A 295 -0.21 -14.40 21.80
N LEU A 296 0.89 -13.68 22.04
CA LEU A 296 2.03 -14.18 22.83
C LEU A 296 1.65 -14.47 24.29
N SER A 297 2.18 -15.58 24.81
CA SER A 297 2.00 -16.00 26.20
C SER A 297 2.85 -15.14 27.15
N ASN A 298 2.55 -15.22 28.45
CA ASN A 298 3.37 -14.51 29.46
C ASN A 298 4.83 -15.03 29.49
N ASP A 299 5.04 -16.31 29.18
CA ASP A 299 6.36 -16.93 29.12
C ASP A 299 7.14 -16.42 27.89
N ASP A 300 6.47 -16.21 26.76
CA ASP A 300 7.09 -15.60 25.57
C ASP A 300 7.58 -14.19 25.89
N PHE A 301 6.75 -13.37 26.55
CA PHE A 301 7.16 -12.04 27.00
C PHE A 301 8.30 -12.07 28.02
N ALA A 302 8.39 -13.11 28.87
CA ALA A 302 9.53 -13.29 29.75
C ALA A 302 10.82 -13.60 28.96
N GLY A 303 10.71 -14.41 27.90
CA GLY A 303 11.79 -14.64 26.93
C GLY A 303 12.25 -13.35 26.25
N LEU A 304 11.30 -12.50 25.81
CA LEU A 304 11.63 -11.19 25.22
C LEU A 304 12.32 -10.27 26.23
N ALA A 305 11.87 -10.26 27.49
CA ALA A 305 12.51 -9.48 28.55
C ALA A 305 13.97 -9.90 28.79
N LEU A 306 14.25 -11.21 28.78
CA LEU A 306 15.61 -11.72 28.88
C LEU A 306 16.47 -11.32 27.68
N ALA A 307 15.92 -11.39 26.46
CA ALA A 307 16.63 -11.00 25.25
C ALA A 307 16.96 -9.50 25.21
N LEU A 308 16.12 -8.66 25.82
CA LEU A 308 16.31 -7.20 25.84
C LEU A 308 17.21 -6.71 26.98
N ALA A 309 17.37 -7.48 28.06
CA ALA A 309 18.04 -7.04 29.28
C ALA A 309 19.50 -6.62 29.08
N ASP A 310 20.19 -7.20 28.08
CA ASP A 310 21.61 -6.94 27.84
C ASP A 310 21.87 -5.64 27.05
N PHE A 311 20.84 -4.97 26.51
CA PHE A 311 21.06 -3.73 25.74
C PHE A 311 21.10 -2.49 26.63
N THR A 312 21.98 -1.54 26.25
CA THR A 312 22.23 -0.29 26.99
C THR A 312 20.95 0.48 27.38
N PRO A 313 19.92 0.59 26.51
CA PRO A 313 18.68 1.30 26.88
C PRO A 313 17.85 0.64 28.00
N PHE A 314 18.23 -0.56 28.47
CA PHE A 314 17.56 -1.27 29.56
C PHE A 314 18.45 -1.48 30.80
N THR A 315 19.69 -0.99 30.82
CA THR A 315 20.67 -1.28 31.89
C THR A 315 20.18 -0.96 33.31
N ASP A 316 19.37 0.09 33.47
CA ASP A 316 18.84 0.53 34.76
C ASP A 316 17.37 0.11 35.00
N ILE A 317 16.81 -0.76 34.16
CA ILE A 317 15.41 -1.17 34.21
C ILE A 317 15.32 -2.65 34.59
N GLU A 318 14.69 -2.95 35.73
CA GLU A 318 14.31 -4.32 36.05
C GLU A 318 13.24 -4.80 35.07
N LEU A 319 13.66 -5.52 34.03
CA LEU A 319 12.79 -6.04 32.98
C LEU A 319 12.05 -7.30 33.44
N THR A 320 10.75 -7.32 33.20
CA THR A 320 9.89 -8.51 33.37
C THR A 320 8.97 -8.64 32.16
N GLY A 321 8.53 -9.86 31.86
CA GLY A 321 7.59 -10.08 30.75
C GLY A 321 6.31 -9.25 30.89
N GLY A 322 5.81 -9.07 32.12
CA GLY A 322 4.66 -8.21 32.40
C GLY A 322 4.91 -6.72 32.16
N LYS A 323 6.15 -6.23 32.31
CA LYS A 323 6.51 -4.85 31.94
C LYS A 323 6.59 -4.69 30.42
N ILE A 324 7.25 -5.61 29.72
CA ILE A 324 7.36 -5.59 28.24
C ILE A 324 5.97 -5.64 27.60
N LYS A 325 5.11 -6.58 28.03
CA LYS A 325 3.73 -6.71 27.52
C LYS A 325 2.94 -5.41 27.69
N ARG A 326 2.94 -4.82 28.89
CA ARG A 326 2.23 -3.56 29.16
C ARG A 326 2.76 -2.41 28.30
N GLN A 327 4.08 -2.30 28.18
CA GLN A 327 4.70 -1.24 27.38
C GLN A 327 4.37 -1.40 25.89
N TYR A 328 4.48 -2.62 25.33
CA TYR A 328 4.10 -2.91 23.95
C TYR A 328 2.63 -2.57 23.68
N THR A 329 1.71 -3.01 24.54
CA THR A 329 0.28 -2.71 24.40
C THR A 329 0.00 -1.20 24.44
N ALA A 330 0.66 -0.47 25.34
CA ALA A 330 0.54 0.99 25.41
C ALA A 330 1.07 1.68 24.14
N MET A 331 2.23 1.24 23.62
CA MET A 331 2.79 1.76 22.37
C MET A 331 1.88 1.52 21.17
N MET A 332 1.32 0.31 21.03
CA MET A 332 0.38 0.00 19.95
C MET A 332 -0.91 0.81 20.06
N ALA A 333 -1.42 1.06 21.27
CA ALA A 333 -2.57 1.94 21.49
C ALA A 333 -2.27 3.39 21.05
N GLU A 334 -1.06 3.89 21.36
CA GLU A 334 -0.62 5.21 20.93
C GLU A 334 -0.46 5.32 19.40
N PHE A 335 0.10 4.30 18.73
CA PHE A 335 0.19 4.29 17.27
C PHE A 335 -1.17 4.27 16.59
N ARG A 336 -2.12 3.50 17.13
CA ARG A 336 -3.53 3.51 16.68
C ARG A 336 -4.14 4.91 16.84
N ARG A 337 -3.90 5.58 17.98
CA ARG A 337 -4.36 6.96 18.22
C ARG A 337 -3.80 7.96 17.20
N ILE A 338 -2.50 7.89 16.89
CA ILE A 338 -1.86 8.74 15.86
C ILE A 338 -2.47 8.49 14.49
N SER A 339 -2.75 7.23 14.18
CA SER A 339 -3.40 6.81 12.93
C SER A 339 -4.86 7.25 12.83
N GLY A 340 -5.45 7.75 13.93
CA GLY A 340 -6.83 8.21 14.00
C GLY A 340 -7.85 7.15 14.42
N GLU A 341 -7.38 5.98 14.87
CA GLU A 341 -8.23 4.92 15.42
C GLU A 341 -8.63 5.24 16.87
N MET A 342 -9.84 4.82 17.27
CA MET A 342 -10.26 4.90 18.67
C MET A 342 -9.57 3.79 19.47
N ALA A 343 -8.52 4.15 20.21
CA ALA A 343 -7.80 3.23 21.07
C ALA A 343 -8.04 3.55 22.55
N THR A 344 -8.34 2.53 23.35
CA THR A 344 -8.36 2.58 24.81
C THR A 344 -7.16 1.77 25.32
N GLY A 345 -6.39 2.35 26.24
CA GLY A 345 -5.18 1.73 26.76
C GLY A 345 -4.60 2.50 27.92
N ALA A 346 -3.76 1.83 28.71
CA ALA A 346 -2.94 2.50 29.70
C ALA A 346 -1.86 3.34 29.00
N SER A 347 -1.50 4.48 29.60
CA SER A 347 -0.37 5.28 29.13
C SER A 347 0.93 4.49 29.18
N LYS A 348 1.82 4.77 28.23
CA LYS A 348 3.18 4.22 28.22
C LYS A 348 3.94 4.67 29.47
N SER A 349 4.82 3.82 29.99
CA SER A 349 5.65 4.14 31.15
C SER A 349 6.82 5.04 30.75
N ASP A 350 7.10 6.04 31.59
CA ASP A 350 8.27 6.92 31.47
C ASP A 350 9.59 6.22 31.85
N GLU A 351 9.54 4.98 32.36
CA GLU A 351 10.74 4.18 32.61
C GLU A 351 11.52 3.89 31.31
N PHE A 352 10.84 3.80 30.17
CA PHE A 352 11.43 3.39 28.90
C PHE A 352 11.76 4.60 28.02
N SER A 353 13.03 4.70 27.63
CA SER A 353 13.51 5.67 26.65
C SER A 353 12.93 5.40 25.25
N ALA A 354 13.06 6.37 24.34
CA ALA A 354 12.62 6.18 22.97
C ALA A 354 13.33 5.01 22.23
N PRO A 355 14.67 4.83 22.36
CA PRO A 355 15.34 3.61 21.91
C PRO A 355 14.78 2.32 22.52
N ALA A 356 14.49 2.31 23.82
CA ALA A 356 13.90 1.16 24.49
C ALA A 356 12.51 0.83 23.92
N ASN A 357 11.67 1.84 23.70
CA ASN A 357 10.35 1.68 23.09
C ASN A 357 10.42 1.13 21.65
N MET A 358 11.37 1.59 20.84
CA MET A 358 11.57 1.05 19.49
C MET A 358 12.00 -0.42 19.53
N MET A 359 12.97 -0.75 20.38
CA MET A 359 13.42 -2.14 20.52
C MET A 359 12.30 -3.06 21.01
N ILE A 360 11.47 -2.63 21.96
CA ILE A 360 10.31 -3.41 22.41
C ILE A 360 9.37 -3.71 21.24
N VAL A 361 8.98 -2.70 20.48
CA VAL A 361 8.03 -2.84 19.36
C VAL A 361 8.61 -3.75 18.28
N CYS A 362 9.84 -3.50 17.82
CA CYS A 362 10.48 -4.29 16.79
C CYS A 362 10.73 -5.74 17.22
N THR A 363 11.15 -5.96 18.46
CA THR A 363 11.42 -7.30 19.01
C THR A 363 10.14 -8.13 19.06
N CYS A 364 9.02 -7.53 19.48
CA CYS A 364 7.70 -8.19 19.41
C CYS A 364 7.37 -8.59 17.97
N LEU A 365 7.56 -7.71 16.99
CA LEU A 365 7.28 -7.97 15.57
C LEU A 365 8.23 -8.99 14.90
N GLY A 366 9.21 -9.53 15.64
CA GLY A 366 10.21 -10.44 15.10
C GLY A 366 11.33 -9.73 14.32
N VAL A 367 11.45 -8.41 14.43
CA VAL A 367 12.58 -7.62 13.93
C VAL A 367 13.63 -7.57 15.04
N HIS A 368 14.35 -8.69 15.23
CA HIS A 368 15.26 -8.90 16.36
C HIS A 368 16.66 -9.25 15.88
N MET A 369 17.56 -8.28 15.67
CA MET A 369 18.96 -8.63 15.39
C MET A 369 19.94 -7.53 15.77
N VAL A 370 20.95 -7.92 16.58
CA VAL A 370 22.18 -7.19 16.96
C VAL A 370 21.92 -5.90 17.75
N ALA A 371 22.76 -5.62 18.75
CA ALA A 371 22.67 -4.40 19.55
C ALA A 371 22.72 -3.15 18.65
N PRO A 372 21.62 -2.39 18.52
CA PRO A 372 21.65 -1.15 17.76
C PRO A 372 22.53 -0.12 18.49
N GLN A 373 23.28 0.68 17.75
CA GLN A 373 24.03 1.81 18.32
C GLN A 373 23.11 3.03 18.47
N LEU A 374 22.03 2.86 19.25
CA LEU A 374 21.07 3.92 19.55
C LEU A 374 21.47 4.61 20.86
N GLU A 375 22.47 5.51 20.79
CA GLU A 375 22.75 6.44 21.89
C GLU A 375 21.72 7.58 21.94
N ASP A 376 21.30 8.07 20.76
CA ASP A 376 20.21 9.04 20.59
C ASP A 376 19.43 8.75 19.29
N LEU A 377 18.17 9.19 19.24
CA LEU A 377 17.32 9.15 18.04
C LEU A 377 17.74 10.25 17.07
N ASP A 378 18.93 10.11 16.48
CA ASP A 378 19.37 11.02 15.44
C ASP A 378 18.45 10.90 14.23
N ARG A 379 18.14 12.05 13.62
CA ARG A 379 17.30 12.09 12.44
C ARG A 379 17.97 11.26 11.34
N PRO A 380 17.30 10.26 10.76
CA PRO A 380 17.88 9.47 9.68
C PRO A 380 18.18 10.39 8.49
N ASP A 381 19.08 9.93 7.61
CA ASP A 381 19.20 10.54 6.29
C ASP A 381 17.83 10.45 5.60
N ILE A 382 17.13 11.59 5.58
CA ILE A 382 15.73 11.63 5.20
C ILE A 382 15.55 11.24 3.72
N GLU A 383 16.56 11.49 2.88
CA GLU A 383 16.51 11.14 1.46
C GLU A 383 16.59 9.62 1.25
N SER A 384 17.54 8.98 1.92
CA SER A 384 17.66 7.52 1.96
C SER A 384 16.44 6.86 2.60
N HIS A 385 15.94 7.42 3.72
CA HIS A 385 14.77 6.91 4.44
C HIS A 385 13.50 6.97 3.58
N THR A 386 13.21 8.11 2.97
CA THR A 386 12.09 8.29 2.03
C THR A 386 12.21 7.34 0.84
N SER A 387 13.42 7.13 0.31
CA SER A 387 13.66 6.16 -0.76
C SER A 387 13.30 4.73 -0.32
N GLY A 388 13.67 4.35 0.91
CA GLY A 388 13.28 3.07 1.50
C GLY A 388 11.77 2.89 1.64
N LEU A 389 11.07 3.92 2.15
CA LEU A 389 9.60 3.90 2.27
C LEU A 389 8.91 3.74 0.91
N ASN A 390 9.40 4.43 -0.12
CA ASN A 390 8.86 4.39 -1.48
C ASN A 390 8.99 3.02 -2.18
N VAL A 391 9.87 2.14 -1.69
CA VAL A 391 9.98 0.77 -2.17
C VAL A 391 8.90 -0.13 -1.54
N SER A 392 8.30 0.28 -0.42
CA SER A 392 7.34 -0.54 0.30
C SER A 392 5.94 -0.53 -0.31
N PRO A 393 5.26 -1.69 -0.33
CA PRO A 393 3.83 -1.77 -0.66
C PRO A 393 2.92 -0.94 0.26
N LEU A 394 3.42 -0.51 1.44
CA LEU A 394 2.69 0.39 2.34
C LEU A 394 2.61 1.83 1.84
N TYR A 395 3.43 2.20 0.85
CA TYR A 395 3.40 3.51 0.19
C TYR A 395 3.18 3.33 -1.31
N PRO A 396 2.04 2.76 -1.75
CA PRO A 396 1.77 2.47 -3.16
C PRO A 396 1.72 3.74 -4.03
N TRP A 397 1.57 4.89 -3.38
CA TRP A 397 1.48 6.21 -4.00
C TRP A 397 2.74 7.05 -3.84
N GLY A 398 3.76 6.51 -3.17
CA GLY A 398 4.94 7.23 -2.75
C GLY A 398 4.68 8.21 -1.61
N VAL A 399 5.76 8.61 -0.93
CA VAL A 399 5.81 9.61 0.13
C VAL A 399 6.87 10.66 -0.24
N THR A 400 6.53 11.92 0.00
CA THR A 400 7.45 13.05 -0.24
C THR A 400 8.46 13.16 0.92
N LEU A 401 9.58 13.87 0.69
CA LEU A 401 10.54 14.16 1.76
C LEU A 401 9.89 14.90 2.93
N GLU A 402 9.01 15.87 2.64
CA GLU A 402 8.31 16.67 3.66
C GLU A 402 7.34 15.81 4.47
N ASP A 403 6.59 14.92 3.81
CA ASP A 403 5.63 14.06 4.49
C ASP A 403 6.35 12.97 5.31
N ALA A 404 7.43 12.38 4.79
CA ALA A 404 8.25 11.42 5.52
C ALA A 404 8.90 12.05 6.76
N ALA A 405 9.37 13.30 6.63
CA ALA A 405 9.91 14.07 7.74
C ALA A 405 8.84 14.36 8.80
N GLY A 406 7.64 14.79 8.39
CA GLY A 406 6.52 15.02 9.30
C GLY A 406 6.07 13.75 10.02
N GLN A 407 6.02 12.62 9.31
CA GLN A 407 5.71 11.31 9.91
C GLN A 407 6.78 10.90 10.92
N PHE A 408 8.06 11.06 10.57
CA PHE A 408 9.17 10.80 11.48
C PHE A 408 9.08 11.62 12.78
N ASP A 409 8.80 12.92 12.67
CA ASP A 409 8.70 13.80 13.83
C ASP A 409 7.56 13.37 14.77
N ILE A 410 6.39 13.01 14.20
CA ILE A 410 5.24 12.50 14.97
C ILE A 410 5.57 11.17 15.67
N ILE A 411 6.19 10.24 14.95
CA ILE A 411 6.55 8.92 15.49
C ILE A 411 7.57 9.05 16.62
N THR A 412 8.58 9.90 16.44
CA THR A 412 9.63 10.16 17.43
C THR A 412 9.04 10.74 18.72
N LEU A 413 8.11 11.70 18.60
CA LEU A 413 7.39 12.24 19.76
C LEU A 413 6.62 11.15 20.51
N SER A 414 5.96 10.25 19.79
CA SER A 414 5.19 9.16 20.41
C SER A 414 6.06 8.03 20.98
N LEU A 415 7.33 7.92 20.58
CA LEU A 415 8.31 7.04 21.23
C LEU A 415 8.94 7.66 22.48
N THR A 416 9.02 9.00 22.55
CA THR A 416 9.70 9.74 23.62
C THR A 416 8.85 9.77 24.91
N PRO A 417 9.38 9.37 26.08
CA PRO A 417 8.63 9.38 27.33
C PRO A 417 8.19 10.81 27.70
N GLU A 418 7.07 10.94 28.41
CA GLU A 418 6.43 12.24 28.67
C GLU A 418 7.34 13.16 29.50
N ARG A 419 8.11 12.60 30.43
CA ARG A 419 9.10 13.34 31.24
C ARG A 419 10.15 14.10 30.42
N ASP A 420 10.48 13.61 29.21
CA ASP A 420 11.53 14.18 28.37
C ASP A 420 10.96 15.22 27.37
N LEU A 421 9.63 15.36 27.31
CA LEU A 421 8.92 16.37 26.52
C LEU A 421 8.88 17.71 27.28
N VAL A 422 9.99 18.43 27.35
CA VAL A 422 10.02 19.76 28.01
C VAL A 422 9.13 20.77 27.25
N LYS A 423 8.15 21.36 27.98
CA LYS A 423 7.33 22.51 27.56
C LYS A 423 8.21 23.69 27.10
N PRO A 424 7.84 24.45 26.04
CA PRO A 424 8.48 25.73 25.80
C PRO A 424 8.22 26.64 27.01
N SER A 425 9.30 27.05 27.68
CA SER A 425 9.26 27.96 28.81
C SER A 425 8.60 29.27 28.39
N SER A 426 7.51 29.60 29.08
CA SER A 426 6.84 30.89 29.01
C SER A 426 7.70 31.97 29.67
N GLU A 427 8.79 32.36 29.00
CA GLU A 427 9.49 33.61 29.30
C GLU A 427 9.89 34.28 27.99
N ARG A 428 8.96 35.06 27.43
CA ARG A 428 9.24 36.39 26.87
C ARG A 428 7.93 37.18 26.80
N ARG A 429 8.05 38.41 27.31
CA ARG A 429 6.99 39.40 27.47
C ARG A 429 6.27 39.67 26.16
N ALA A 430 4.99 40.02 26.31
CA ALA A 430 4.17 40.62 25.28
C ALA A 430 4.87 41.82 24.63
N GLU A 431 4.86 41.86 23.30
CA GLU A 431 4.65 43.06 22.47
C GLU A 431 4.46 42.63 20.99
N ASP A 432 3.19 42.73 20.54
CA ASP A 432 2.61 42.95 19.21
C ASP A 432 3.28 42.47 17.90
N GLY A 433 2.54 41.65 17.12
CA GLY A 433 2.71 41.47 15.65
C GLY A 433 2.32 40.08 15.10
N PRO A 434 1.62 39.96 13.95
CA PRO A 434 0.82 38.78 13.62
C PRO A 434 1.59 37.59 13.03
N HIS A 435 0.97 36.41 13.19
CA HIS A 435 1.41 35.06 12.83
C HIS A 435 2.15 34.92 11.49
N ASN A 436 3.40 34.45 11.57
CA ASN A 436 3.90 33.27 10.84
C ASN A 436 5.41 33.08 11.10
N GLN A 437 5.86 31.83 10.95
CA GLN A 437 7.25 31.34 10.92
C GLN A 437 7.81 30.74 12.23
N LEU A 438 7.71 29.42 12.32
CA LEU A 438 8.63 28.56 13.07
C LEU A 438 10.03 28.69 12.44
N VAL A 439 10.84 29.59 12.99
CA VAL A 439 12.28 29.66 12.74
C VAL A 439 12.99 28.94 13.89
N VAL A 440 13.47 27.73 13.65
CA VAL A 440 14.38 27.05 14.58
C VAL A 440 15.76 27.67 14.44
N ALA A 441 16.21 28.36 15.48
CA ALA A 441 17.51 29.01 15.55
C ALA A 441 18.65 27.97 15.51
N ARG A 442 19.50 28.04 14.49
CA ARG A 442 20.77 27.31 14.39
C ARG A 442 21.75 27.81 15.45
N LYS A 443 22.14 26.96 16.39
CA LYS A 443 23.32 27.19 17.24
C LYS A 443 24.54 26.59 16.54
N ILE A 444 25.24 27.43 15.77
CA ILE A 444 26.57 27.09 15.23
C ILE A 444 27.56 27.10 16.39
N VAL A 445 27.97 25.93 16.87
CA VAL A 445 29.18 25.80 17.70
C VAL A 445 30.34 25.45 16.78
N LYS A 446 31.27 26.41 16.64
CA LYS A 446 32.55 26.25 15.94
C LYS A 446 33.33 25.07 16.52
N ARG A 447 33.75 24.14 15.67
CA ARG A 447 34.83 23.19 15.96
C ARG A 447 36.15 23.96 16.13
N SER A 448 36.88 23.66 17.20
CA SER A 448 38.31 23.94 17.35
C SER A 448 39.10 23.02 16.43
N SER A 449 39.84 23.59 15.47
CA SER A 449 40.82 22.86 14.67
C SER A 449 42.21 23.11 15.24
N ASP A 450 42.91 22.01 15.54
CA ASP A 450 44.37 21.97 15.59
C ASP A 450 44.95 22.35 14.21
N GLY A 451 46.15 22.92 14.22
CA GLY A 451 46.89 23.28 13.02
C GLY A 451 48.10 24.15 13.32
N ASP A 452 49.16 23.51 13.81
CA ASP A 452 50.49 24.08 13.99
C ASP A 452 50.96 24.86 12.75
N LEU A 453 51.40 26.09 13.01
CA LEU A 453 51.98 27.02 12.05
C LEU A 453 53.40 26.54 11.66
N ARG A 454 53.60 26.23 10.38
CA ARG A 454 54.91 26.30 9.74
C ARG A 454 54.89 27.25 8.54
N ASP A 455 55.95 28.06 8.52
CA ASP A 455 56.46 28.93 7.46
C ASP A 455 55.53 30.03 6.94
N GLY A 456 55.88 31.32 6.98
CA GLY A 456 57.20 31.91 6.93
C GLY A 456 57.30 32.77 5.67
N LYS A 457 57.23 34.10 5.82
CA LYS A 457 58.15 35.09 5.20
C LYS A 457 57.59 36.52 5.17
N ARG A 458 58.43 37.38 5.75
CA ARG A 458 58.96 38.66 5.22
C ARG A 458 58.18 39.97 5.45
N ARG A 459 58.89 40.82 6.23
CA ARG A 459 59.33 42.21 5.93
C ARG A 459 58.21 43.26 5.97
N LYS A 460 58.34 44.47 6.53
CA LYS A 460 59.37 45.45 6.96
C LYS A 460 58.69 46.24 8.12
N GLY A 461 59.30 47.00 9.00
CA GLY A 461 60.57 47.72 9.05
C GLY A 461 60.40 48.83 10.10
N GLU A 462 61.53 49.29 10.62
CA GLU A 462 61.74 50.34 11.66
C GLU A 462 61.47 49.93 13.12
#